data_AF-A0AAC9LGC7-F1
#
_entry.id   AF-A0AAC9LGC7-F1
#
_cell.length_a   1.000
_cell.length_b   1.000
_cell.length_c   1.000
_cell.angle_alpha   90.00
_cell.angle_beta   90.00
_cell.angle_gamma   90.00
#
_symmetry.space_group_name_H-M   'P 1'
#
loop_
_entity.id
_entity.type
_entity.pdbx_description
1 polymer ?
#
loop_
_entity_poly.entity_id
_entity_poly.type
_entity_poly.pdbx_seq_one_letter_code
_entity_poly.pdbx_strand_id
1 'polypeptide(L)' 'MGAVFADADACITPVLTFAEAPAHPHAVARGGFVEVDGVVHPAPAPRFSRSRVDVAASPTPAESQAHGILADWWVGPEPR' A
#
# COMPACT_ATOMS: atom_id res chain seq x y z
N MET A 1 -18.42 5.03 19.26
CA MET A 1 -18.13 4.29 20.51
C MET A 1 -16.62 4.34 20.75
N GLY A 2 -16.11 5.45 21.28
CA GLY A 2 -14.65 5.66 21.37
C GLY A 2 -14.22 6.77 22.34
N ALA A 3 -15.02 7.83 22.51
CA ALA A 3 -14.67 8.93 23.42
C ALA A 3 -14.56 8.51 24.90
N VAL A 4 -15.36 7.54 25.34
CA VAL A 4 -15.39 7.09 26.75
C VAL A 4 -14.09 6.42 27.18
N PHE A 5 -13.38 5.78 26.25
CA PHE A 5 -12.17 5.00 26.54
C PHE A 5 -10.92 5.53 25.80
N ALA A 6 -11.00 6.71 25.16
CA ALA A 6 -9.91 7.24 24.34
C ALA A 6 -8.60 7.44 25.13
N ASP A 7 -8.72 7.85 26.39
CA ASP A 7 -7.60 8.07 27.32
C ASP A 7 -7.47 6.97 28.39
N ALA A 8 -8.26 5.89 28.26
CA ALA A 8 -8.20 4.77 29.19
C ALA A 8 -7.13 3.78 28.74
N ASP A 9 -6.31 3.30 29.68
CA ASP A 9 -5.38 2.18 29.45
C ASP A 9 -6.13 0.84 29.46
N ALA A 10 -7.02 0.68 28.48
CA ALA A 10 -7.85 -0.49 28.28
C ALA A 10 -7.72 -0.98 26.84
N CYS A 11 -7.58 -2.28 26.65
CA CYS A 11 -7.45 -2.92 25.33
C CYS A 11 -8.79 -3.01 24.60
N ILE A 12 -9.42 -1.86 24.32
CA ILE A 12 -10.72 -1.74 23.65
C ILE A 12 -10.52 -0.95 22.37
N THR A 13 -11.08 -1.47 21.27
CA THR A 13 -11.08 -0.80 19.97
C THR A 13 -12.44 -0.98 19.30
N PRO A 14 -12.94 0.01 18.54
CA PRO A 14 -14.12 -0.20 17.71
C PRO A 14 -13.86 -1.24 16.62
N VAL A 15 -14.90 -1.99 16.25
CA VAL A 15 -14.91 -2.81 15.03
C VAL A 15 -15.29 -1.87 13.88
N LEU A 16 -14.34 -1.58 13.00
CA LEU A 16 -14.52 -0.67 11.86
C LEU A 16 -14.88 -1.44 10.59
N THR A 17 -15.73 -0.85 9.78
CA THR A 17 -15.95 -1.28 8.39
C THR A 17 -14.78 -0.88 7.49
N PHE A 18 -14.72 -1.45 6.28
CA PHE A 18 -13.72 -1.05 5.28
C PHE A 18 -13.80 0.43 4.88
N ALA A 19 -14.99 1.04 4.94
CA ALA A 19 -15.17 2.47 4.66
C ALA A 19 -14.71 3.36 5.82
N GLU A 20 -14.83 2.90 7.07
CA GLU A 20 -14.45 3.67 8.26
C GLU A 20 -12.95 3.57 8.58
N ALA A 21 -12.33 2.42 8.32
CA ALA A 21 -10.93 2.18 8.68
C ALA A 21 -9.94 3.22 8.11
N PRO A 22 -10.03 3.67 6.84
CA PRO A 22 -9.14 4.68 6.29
C PRO A 22 -9.28 6.05 6.95
N ALA A 23 -10.48 6.38 7.44
CA ALA A 23 -10.78 7.65 8.08
C ALA A 23 -10.45 7.66 9.59
N HIS A 24 -10.10 6.51 10.18
CA HIS A 24 -9.78 6.44 11.60
C HIS A 24 -8.55 7.31 11.93
N PRO A 25 -8.57 8.13 13.00
CA PRO A 25 -7.48 9.08 13.30
C PRO A 25 -6.09 8.44 13.34
N HIS A 26 -5.97 7.22 13.88
CA HIS A 26 -4.71 6.49 13.91
C HIS A 26 -4.21 6.08 12.51
N ALA A 27 -5.12 5.68 11.62
CA ALA A 27 -4.79 5.30 10.25
C ALA A 27 -4.38 6.53 9.43
N VAL A 28 -5.09 7.65 9.60
CA VAL A 28 -4.78 8.94 8.96
C VAL A 28 -3.43 9.49 9.45
N ALA A 29 -3.20 9.55 10.75
CA ALA A 29 -1.96 10.07 11.33
C ALA A 29 -0.73 9.29 10.86
N ARG A 30 -0.91 8.00 10.55
CA ARG A 30 0.15 7.18 10.00
C ARG A 30 0.19 7.27 8.47
N GLY A 31 -0.87 7.61 7.74
CA GLY A 31 -0.94 7.37 6.30
C GLY A 31 -0.95 5.87 6.02
N GLY A 32 -1.83 5.14 6.70
CA GLY A 32 -1.98 3.68 6.56
C GLY A 32 -2.65 3.24 5.26
N PHE A 33 -3.31 4.16 4.56
CA PHE A 33 -4.03 3.93 3.32
C PHE A 33 -3.64 4.99 2.28
N VAL A 34 -3.75 4.63 1.01
CA VAL A 34 -3.50 5.47 -0.18
C VAL A 34 -4.60 5.25 -1.19
N GLU A 35 -4.84 6.24 -2.05
CA GLU A 35 -5.77 6.11 -3.18
C GLU A 35 -4.97 5.84 -4.46
N VAL A 36 -5.33 4.78 -5.18
CA VAL A 36 -4.74 4.42 -6.48
C VAL A 36 -5.90 4.21 -7.45
N ASP A 37 -5.95 5.00 -8.53
CA ASP A 37 -7.01 4.98 -9.53
C ASP A 37 -8.44 5.01 -8.95
N GLY A 38 -8.66 5.84 -7.92
CA GLY A 38 -9.97 6.01 -7.28
C GLY A 38 -10.35 4.89 -6.30
N VAL A 39 -9.45 3.92 -6.05
CA VAL A 39 -9.66 2.83 -5.10
C VAL A 39 -8.76 3.02 -3.88
N VAL A 40 -9.31 2.77 -2.68
CA VAL A 40 -8.52 2.84 -1.44
C VAL A 40 -7.76 1.53 -1.22
N HIS A 41 -6.45 1.65 -1.11
CA HIS A 41 -5.52 0.56 -0.86
C HIS A 41 -4.75 0.78 0.47
N PRO A 42 -4.27 -0.28 1.13
CA PRO A 42 -3.28 -0.12 2.17
C PRO A 42 -1.99 0.49 1.59
N ALA A 43 -1.37 1.39 2.34
CA ALA A 43 -0.06 1.93 2.00
C ALA A 43 1.02 0.83 2.11
N PRO A 44 2.13 0.91 1.35
CA PRO A 44 3.23 -0.05 1.47
C PRO A 44 3.73 -0.24 2.91
N ALA A 45 3.92 -1.50 3.31
CA ALA A 45 4.34 -1.88 4.65
C ALA A 45 5.35 -3.05 4.61
N PRO A 46 6.30 -3.14 5.56
CA PRO A 46 6.55 -2.19 6.66
C PRO A 46 7.18 -0.88 6.17
N ARG A 47 7.29 0.11 7.07
CA ARG A 47 8.02 1.35 6.78
C ARG A 47 9.48 1.17 7.13
N PHE A 48 10.35 1.48 6.18
CA PHE A 48 11.80 1.42 6.36
C PHE A 48 12.37 2.80 6.67
N SER A 49 13.30 2.88 7.61
CA SER A 49 13.90 4.15 8.04
C SER A 49 14.86 4.76 7.02
N ARG A 50 15.52 3.92 6.21
CA ARG A 50 16.52 4.35 5.22
C ARG A 50 15.96 4.43 3.80
N SER A 51 15.31 3.36 3.33
CA SER A 51 14.77 3.28 1.98
C SER A 51 13.29 3.65 1.96
N ARG A 52 12.85 4.35 0.92
CA ARG A 52 11.42 4.56 0.67
C ARG A 52 10.90 3.44 -0.23
N VAL A 53 9.66 3.04 0.00
CA VAL A 53 8.93 2.10 -0.86
C VAL A 53 7.85 2.91 -1.54
N ASP A 54 7.90 2.96 -2.87
CA ASP A 54 6.91 3.68 -3.66
C ASP A 54 5.59 2.91 -3.71
N VAL A 55 4.49 3.63 -3.92
CA VAL A 55 3.18 3.03 -4.14
C VAL A 55 3.20 2.32 -5.49
N ALA A 56 2.79 1.04 -5.51
CA ALA A 56 2.70 0.30 -6.74
C ALA A 56 1.69 0.96 -7.69
N ALA A 57 2.06 1.08 -8.96
CA ALA A 57 1.11 1.44 -10.00
C ALA A 57 0.03 0.36 -10.13
N SER A 58 -1.12 0.75 -10.67
CA SER A 58 -2.17 -0.22 -10.98
C SER A 58 -1.67 -1.31 -11.93
N PRO A 59 -2.13 -2.55 -11.74
CA PRO A 59 -1.73 -3.66 -12.60
C PRO A 59 -2.22 -3.42 -14.03
N THR A 60 -1.32 -3.55 -14.99
CA THR A 60 -1.68 -3.62 -16.41
C THR A 60 -1.88 -5.07 -16.83
N PRO A 61 -2.60 -5.35 -17.93
CA PRO A 61 -2.70 -6.72 -18.47
C PRO A 61 -1.32 -7.33 -18.73
N ALA A 62 -1.12 -8.59 -18.32
CA ALA A 62 0.20 -9.26 -18.34
C ALA A 62 0.86 -9.28 -19.73
N GLU A 63 0.07 -9.44 -20.79
CA GLU A 63 0.57 -9.53 -22.17
C GLU A 63 1.18 -8.21 -22.67
N SER A 64 0.75 -7.07 -22.10
CA SER A 64 1.17 -5.74 -22.57
C SER A 64 2.66 -5.43 -22.32
N GLN A 65 3.32 -6.18 -21.43
CA GLN A 65 4.69 -5.89 -21.01
C GLN A 65 5.72 -6.94 -21.44
N ALA A 66 5.30 -8.06 -22.03
CA ALA A 66 6.16 -9.23 -22.24
C ALA A 66 7.44 -8.91 -23.03
N HIS A 67 7.35 -8.13 -24.11
CA HIS A 67 8.51 -7.75 -24.92
C HIS A 67 9.49 -6.84 -24.17
N GLY A 68 8.98 -5.87 -23.40
CA GLY A 68 9.80 -4.97 -22.60
C GLY A 68 10.53 -5.72 -21.48
N ILE A 69 9.83 -6.61 -20.78
CA ILE A 69 10.42 -7.45 -19.74
C ILE A 69 11.53 -8.34 -20.32
N LEU A 70 11.28 -9.00 -21.46
CA LEU A 70 12.30 -9.80 -22.12
C LEU A 70 13.51 -8.93 -22.51
N ALA A 71 13.31 -7.75 -23.10
CA ALA A 71 14.42 -6.87 -23.45
C ALA A 71 15.26 -6.43 -22.23
N ASP A 72 14.61 -6.09 -21.11
CA ASP A 72 15.28 -5.62 -19.88
C ASP A 72 16.06 -6.74 -19.17
N TRP A 73 15.55 -7.98 -19.21
CA TRP A 73 16.11 -9.11 -18.48
C TRP A 73 17.04 -9.99 -19.32
N TRP A 74 17.03 -9.83 -20.65
CA TRP A 74 17.75 -10.73 -21.54
C TRP A 74 19.26 -10.43 -21.56
N VAL A 75 20.04 -11.40 -21.10
CA VAL A 75 21.49 -11.48 -21.32
C VAL A 75 21.73 -12.58 -22.37
N GLY A 76 21.61 -12.22 -23.64
CA GLY A 76 21.94 -13.12 -24.76
C GLY A 76 23.45 -13.22 -24.97
N PRO A 77 23.94 -14.25 -25.69
CA PRO A 77 25.35 -14.31 -26.08
C PRO A 77 25.71 -13.12 -26.99
N GLU A 78 26.95 -12.62 -26.90
CA GLU A 78 27.45 -11.56 -27.78
C GLU A 78 27.28 -11.97 -29.26
N PRO A 79 26.83 -11.05 -30.13
CA PRO A 79 26.79 -11.32 -31.55
C PRO A 79 28.21 -11.57 -32.07
N ARG A 80 28.39 -12.68 -32.83
CA ARG A 80 29.64 -13.00 -33.53
C ARG A 80 29.88 -12.09 -34.73
#